data_AF-A0A852TF49-F1
#
_entry.id   AF-A0A852TF49-F1
#
_cell.length_a   1.000
_cell.length_b   1.000
_cell.length_c   1.000
_cell.angle_alpha   90.00
_cell.angle_beta   90.00
_cell.angle_gamma   90.00
#
_symmetry.space_group_name_H-M   'P 1'
#
loop_
_entity.id
_entity.type
_entity.pdbx_description
1 polymer ?
#
loop_
_entity_poly.entity_id
_entity_poly.type
_entity_poly.pdbx_seq_one_letter_code
_entity_poly.pdbx_strand_id
1 'polypeptide(L)' 'MKGRIAIVGDAAHLPTPLTASVFYASLQDASTLAECVAKGIQGTEVSEALLEYESLRLKNARQIVQSGQSFSQSFGR' A
#
# COMPACT_ATOMS: atom_id res chain seq x y z
N MET A 1 -10.57 5.45 -7.59
CA MET A 1 -11.70 4.59 -7.12
C MET A 1 -12.77 5.48 -6.48
N LYS A 2 -14.08 5.18 -6.63
CA LYS A 2 -15.17 5.86 -5.90
C LYS A 2 -15.80 4.85 -4.94
N GLY A 3 -15.30 4.77 -3.72
CA GLY A 3 -15.77 3.77 -2.75
C GLY A 3 -15.28 4.06 -1.33
N ARG A 4 -15.92 3.44 -0.34
CA ARG A 4 -15.56 3.54 1.09
C ARG A 4 -14.70 2.35 1.54
N ILE A 5 -13.89 1.82 0.64
CA ILE A 5 -13.07 0.63 0.87
C ILE A 5 -11.63 0.97 0.48
N ALA A 6 -10.70 0.67 1.36
CA ALA A 6 -9.27 0.68 1.09
C ALA A 6 -8.72 -0.75 1.22
N ILE A 7 -7.65 -1.02 0.48
CA ILE A 7 -6.90 -2.27 0.54
C ILE A 7 -5.51 -1.95 1.10
N VAL A 8 -5.05 -2.77 2.04
CA VAL A 8 -3.79 -2.60 2.78
C VAL A 8 -3.04 -3.93 2.87
N GLY A 9 -1.73 -3.87 3.10
CA GLY A 9 -0.86 -5.02 3.34
C GLY A 9 -0.85 -6.02 2.18
N ASP A 10 -0.81 -7.31 2.49
CA ASP A 10 -0.70 -8.40 1.50
C ASP A 10 -1.82 -8.40 0.46
N ALA A 11 -3.00 -7.88 0.81
CA ALA A 11 -4.09 -7.72 -0.14
C ALA A 11 -3.80 -6.63 -1.20
N ALA A 12 -2.98 -5.64 -0.86
CA ALA A 12 -2.60 -4.54 -1.74
C ALA A 12 -1.29 -4.80 -2.51
N HIS A 13 -0.35 -5.54 -1.91
CA HIS A 13 0.94 -5.87 -2.52
C HIS A 13 1.52 -7.16 -1.94
N LEU A 14 2.12 -7.98 -2.80
CA LEU A 14 2.78 -9.24 -2.43
C LEU A 14 4.19 -9.26 -3.02
N PRO A 15 5.21 -8.84 -2.25
CA PRO A 15 6.59 -8.93 -2.71
C PRO A 15 7.17 -10.34 -2.54
N THR A 16 8.25 -10.59 -3.27
CA THR A 16 9.05 -11.80 -3.13
C THR A 16 9.57 -11.94 -1.68
N PRO A 17 9.49 -13.12 -1.03
CA PRO A 17 9.76 -13.29 0.41
C PRO A 17 11.15 -12.90 0.91
N LEU A 18 12.10 -12.60 0.03
CA LEU A 18 13.50 -12.36 0.37
C LEU A 18 13.75 -11.03 1.10
N THR A 19 12.91 -10.01 0.90
CA THR A 19 13.20 -8.67 1.45
C THR A 19 12.79 -8.51 2.91
N ALA A 20 12.11 -9.51 3.51
CA ALA A 20 11.53 -9.46 4.86
C ALA A 20 10.72 -8.17 5.16
N SER A 21 10.30 -7.44 4.12
CA SER A 21 9.73 -6.10 4.23
C SER A 21 8.21 -6.09 4.30
N VAL A 22 7.56 -7.25 4.18
CA VAL A 22 6.10 -7.40 4.06
C VAL A 22 5.37 -6.81 5.26
N PHE A 23 5.83 -7.16 6.47
CA PHE A 23 5.25 -6.65 7.71
C PHE A 23 5.41 -5.13 7.82
N TYR A 24 6.61 -4.62 7.54
CA TYR A 24 6.88 -3.18 7.62
C TYR A 24 6.05 -2.39 6.60
N ALA A 25 5.90 -2.90 5.38
CA ALA A 25 5.07 -2.28 4.35
C ALA A 25 3.59 -2.26 4.75
N SER A 26 3.10 -3.34 5.35
CA SER A 26 1.73 -3.42 5.89
C SER A 26 1.50 -2.45 7.05
N LEU A 27 2.50 -2.29 7.93
CA LEU A 27 2.44 -1.33 9.03
C LEU A 27 2.39 0.11 8.51
N GLN A 28 3.17 0.42 7.48
CA GLN A 28 3.13 1.74 6.83
C GLN A 28 1.77 2.01 6.17
N ASP A 29 1.15 1.01 5.54
CA ASP A 29 -0.19 1.18 4.98
C ASP A 29 -1.20 1.53 6.09
N ALA A 30 -1.15 0.79 7.21
CA ALA A 30 -2.03 1.02 8.34
C ALA A 30 -1.82 2.41 8.98
N SER A 31 -0.56 2.84 9.18
CA SER A 31 -0.26 4.14 9.77
C SER A 31 -0.68 5.29 8.86
N THR A 32 -0.37 5.21 7.56
CA THR A 32 -0.75 6.26 6.60
C THR A 32 -2.27 6.32 6.42
N LEU A 33 -2.96 5.18 6.37
CA LEU A 33 -4.43 5.17 6.32
C LEU A 33 -5.02 5.81 7.57
N ALA A 34 -4.50 5.48 8.76
CA ALA A 34 -4.95 6.07 10.02
C ALA A 34 -4.78 7.60 10.03
N GLU A 35 -3.66 8.11 9.54
CA GLU A 35 -3.41 9.55 9.42
C GLU A 35 -4.41 10.23 8.48
N CYS A 36 -4.69 9.64 7.30
CA CYS A 36 -5.64 10.17 6.34
C CYS A 36 -7.08 10.26 6.89
N VAL A 37 -7.45 9.37 7.83
CA VAL A 37 -8.82 9.33 8.40
C VAL A 37 -8.92 9.91 9.81
N ALA A 38 -7.80 10.38 10.39
CA ALA A 38 -7.71 10.76 11.81
C ALA A 38 -8.65 11.88 12.23
N LYS A 39 -9.01 12.79 11.32
CA LYS A 39 -9.92 13.92 11.60
C LYS A 39 -11.40 13.53 11.58
N GLY A 40 -11.70 12.26 11.35
CA GLY A 40 -13.04 11.78 11.08
C GLY A 40 -13.42 12.03 9.62
N ILE A 41 -14.28 11.17 9.09
CA ILE A 41 -14.67 11.19 7.67
C ILE A 41 -16.19 11.07 7.57
N GLN A 42 -16.83 12.10 6.99
CA GLN A 42 -18.27 12.10 6.70
C GLN A 42 -18.54 12.32 5.21
N GLY A 43 -19.58 11.66 4.68
CA GLY A 43 -20.03 11.88 3.31
C GLY A 43 -18.92 11.65 2.26
N THR A 44 -18.62 12.69 1.49
CA THR A 44 -17.62 12.67 0.41
C THR A 44 -16.18 12.68 0.91
N GLU A 45 -15.93 13.16 2.14
CA GLU A 45 -14.57 13.24 2.73
C GLU A 45 -13.93 11.85 2.88
N VAL A 46 -14.75 10.80 3.03
CA VAL A 46 -14.26 9.42 3.02
C VAL A 46 -13.51 9.12 1.72
N SER A 47 -14.09 9.50 0.58
CA SER A 47 -13.47 9.17 -0.71
C SER A 47 -12.18 9.97 -0.95
N GLU A 48 -12.14 11.22 -0.49
CA GLU A 48 -10.95 12.08 -0.59
C GLU A 48 -9.81 11.57 0.29
N ALA A 49 -10.09 11.21 1.55
CA ALA A 49 -9.10 10.61 2.44
C ALA A 49 -8.52 9.29 1.91
N LEU A 50 -9.37 8.44 1.29
CA LEU A 50 -8.90 7.19 0.70
C LEU A 50 -8.09 7.39 -0.58
N LEU A 51 -8.40 8.42 -1.38
CA LEU A 51 -7.57 8.82 -2.52
C LEU A 51 -6.24 9.42 -2.08
N GLU A 52 -6.22 10.17 -0.98
CA GLU A 52 -4.98 10.67 -0.38
C GLU A 52 -4.10 9.51 0.07
N TYR A 53 -4.66 8.55 0.82
CA TYR A 53 -3.96 7.31 1.20
C TYR A 53 -3.36 6.59 -0.02
N GLU A 54 -4.15 6.38 -1.07
CA GLU A 54 -3.68 5.76 -2.32
C GLU A 54 -2.51 6.54 -2.91
N SER A 55 -2.61 7.88 -2.99
CA SER A 55 -1.57 8.73 -3.57
C SER A 55 -0.23 8.63 -2.82
N LEU A 56 -0.28 8.48 -1.49
CA LEU A 56 0.90 8.37 -0.63
C LEU A 56 1.56 6.98 -0.70
N ARG A 57 0.77 5.91 -0.88
CA ARG A 57 1.27 4.54 -0.79
C ARG A 57 1.53 3.85 -2.13
N LEU A 58 0.80 4.21 -3.19
CA LEU A 58 0.82 3.50 -4.47
C LEU A 58 2.22 3.39 -5.09
N LYS A 59 3.03 4.45 -5.02
CA LYS A 59 4.40 4.43 -5.56
C LYS A 59 5.28 3.41 -4.82
N ASN A 60 5.27 3.44 -3.49
CA ASN A 60 6.06 2.52 -2.67
C ASN A 60 5.62 1.07 -2.84
N ALA A 61 4.30 0.81 -2.83
CA ALA A 61 3.74 -0.52 -3.06
C ALA A 61 4.20 -1.11 -4.41
N ARG A 62 4.16 -0.31 -5.48
CA ARG A 62 4.67 -0.72 -6.81
C ARG A 62 6.17 -1.03 -6.79
N GLN A 63 6.98 -0.19 -6.15
CA GLN A 63 8.43 -0.39 -6.05
C GLN A 63 8.78 -1.69 -5.32
N ILE A 64 8.06 -2.00 -4.24
CA ILE A 64 8.23 -3.23 -3.46
C ILE A 64 7.97 -4.47 -4.32
N VAL A 65 6.90 -4.48 -5.13
CA VAL A 65 6.59 -5.60 -6.03
C VAL A 65 7.61 -5.70 -7.16
N GLN A 66 7.95 -4.57 -7.79
CA GLN A 66 8.86 -4.54 -8.94
C GLN A 66 10.29 -4.95 -8.56
N SER A 67 10.76 -4.62 -7.36
CA SER A 67 12.08 -5.03 -6.89
C SER A 67 12.14 -6.55 -6.67
N GLY A 68 11.11 -7.14 -6.08
CA GLY A 68 10.99 -8.60 -5.92
C GLY A 68 10.93 -9.33 -7.26
N GLN A 69 10.18 -8.79 -8.24
CA GLN A 69 10.14 -9.33 -9.60
C GLN A 69 11.52 -9.26 -10.27
N SER A 70 12.20 -8.12 -10.19
CA SER A 70 13.53 -7.92 -10.77
C SER A 70 14.55 -8.89 -10.18
N PHE A 71 14.53 -9.07 -8.85
CA PHE A 71 15.34 -10.07 -8.16
C PHE A 71 15.03 -11.48 -8.68
N SER A 72 13.76 -11.88 -8.70
CA SER A 72 13.37 -13.23 -9.13
C SER A 72 13.85 -13.54 -10.56
N GLN A 73 13.82 -12.54 -11.45
CA GLN A 73 14.31 -12.66 -12.82
C GLN A 73 15.85 -12.69 -12.93
N SER A 74 16.59 -12.11 -11.98
CA SER A 74 18.06 -12.12 -12.01
C SER A 74 18.66 -13.44 -11.51
N PHE A 75 17.95 -14.20 -10.66
CA PHE A 75 18.41 -15.52 -10.17
C PHE A 75 18.04 -16.69 -11.09
N GLY A 76 17.09 -16.48 -12.03
CA GLY A 76 16.67 -17.48 -13.00
C GLY A 76 17.52 -17.54 -14.29
N ARG A 77 18.67 -16.86 -14.30
CA ARG A 77 19.68 -16.88 -15.38
C ARG A 77 20.96 -17.51 -14.86
#